data_AF-A0A8C6X5D5-F1
#
_entry.id   AF-A0A8C6X5D5-F1
#
_cell.length_a   1.000
_cell.length_b   1.000
_cell.length_c   1.000
_cell.angle_alpha   90.00
_cell.angle_beta   90.00
_cell.angle_gamma   90.00
#
_symmetry.space_group_name_H-M   'P 1'
#
loop_
_entity.id
_entity.type
_entity.pdbx_description
1 polymer ?
#
loop_
_entity_poly.entity_id
_entity_poly.type
_entity_poly.pdbx_seq_one_letter_code
_entity_poly.pdbx_strand_id
1 'polypeptide(L)'
;MHLILDFLWFAVFATYCYIEALVKCFIPVKRKSVAGEIVLVTGAASGIGRLIAFEFAKQRSRLVLWDINKSGIKETAEDCRKLGVEAYPYVVDCSLRGNLQCCIFFSFWSYVKPSLQTIKAFLPAMMKNNHGHIVSVASFGGLVSTPFLVSYCSSKFANLGLHKGFTKELSTLGKDGIKTTCLCPCFISTPLVENPRSRIIPVLKPEAVAKRLMDGILCNQKQIIMPSPLAMFSLVEIILPERALVAFEKIVTFTLDMTKQE
;
A
#
# COMPACT_ATOMS: atom_id res chain seq x y z
N MET A 1 -37.64 11.53 20.04
CA MET A 1 -36.78 12.20 21.03
C MET A 1 -35.37 11.61 21.10
N HIS A 2 -35.20 10.28 21.00
CA HIS A 2 -33.87 9.62 20.97
C HIS A 2 -32.97 10.04 19.80
N LEU A 3 -33.50 10.13 18.57
CA LEU A 3 -32.69 10.44 17.39
C LEU A 3 -31.95 11.80 17.48
N ILE A 4 -32.62 12.86 17.96
CA ILE A 4 -32.02 14.20 18.08
C ILE A 4 -30.91 14.19 19.15
N LEU A 5 -31.14 13.48 20.26
CA LEU A 5 -30.13 13.28 21.32
C LEU A 5 -28.93 12.47 20.80
N ASP A 6 -29.15 11.44 20.00
CA ASP A 6 -28.08 10.63 19.39
C ASP A 6 -27.24 11.47 18.41
N PHE A 7 -27.87 12.32 17.60
CA PHE A 7 -27.16 13.23 16.69
C PHE A 7 -26.36 14.30 17.45
N LEU A 8 -26.91 14.87 18.52
CA LEU A 8 -26.19 15.83 19.37
C LEU A 8 -25.00 15.16 20.07
N TRP A 9 -25.20 13.95 20.61
CA TRP A 9 -24.12 13.16 21.21
C TRP A 9 -23.02 12.83 20.19
N PHE A 10 -23.41 12.36 19.00
CA PHE A 10 -22.45 12.10 17.92
C PHE A 10 -21.70 13.37 17.50
N ALA A 11 -22.37 14.52 17.43
CA ALA A 11 -21.71 15.79 17.11
C ALA A 11 -20.64 16.15 18.16
N VAL A 12 -20.98 16.07 19.46
CA VAL A 12 -20.01 16.31 20.54
C VAL A 12 -18.85 15.32 20.48
N PHE A 13 -19.15 14.03 20.31
CA PHE A 13 -18.14 12.99 20.19
C PHE A 13 -17.23 13.20 18.97
N ALA A 14 -17.80 13.59 17.83
CA ALA A 14 -17.06 13.90 16.62
C ALA A 14 -16.16 15.12 16.82
N THR A 15 -16.66 16.20 17.42
CA THR A 15 -15.86 17.39 17.76
C THR A 15 -14.71 17.04 18.69
N TYR A 16 -14.95 16.24 19.73
CA TYR A 16 -13.90 15.71 20.61
C TYR A 16 -12.85 14.91 19.82
N CYS A 17 -13.27 13.99 18.96
CA CYS A 17 -12.38 13.21 18.10
C CYS A 17 -11.54 14.11 17.17
N TYR A 18 -12.13 15.16 16.61
CA TYR A 18 -11.41 16.11 15.76
C TYR A 18 -10.37 16.93 16.53
N ILE A 19 -10.71 17.40 17.73
CA ILE A 19 -9.77 18.11 18.61
C ILE A 19 -8.63 17.18 19.02
N GLU A 20 -8.93 15.95 19.41
CA GLU A 20 -7.92 14.94 19.75
C GLU A 20 -7.01 14.64 18.56
N ALA A 21 -7.56 14.49 17.35
CA ALA A 21 -6.79 14.31 16.12
C ALA A 21 -5.90 15.52 15.84
N LEU A 22 -6.41 16.74 16.03
CA LEU A 22 -5.67 17.98 15.83
C LEU A 22 -4.52 18.11 16.83
N VAL A 23 -4.73 17.77 18.10
CA VAL A 23 -3.66 17.74 19.12
C VAL A 23 -2.62 16.66 18.77
N LYS A 24 -3.05 15.47 18.34
CA LYS A 24 -2.15 14.39 17.90
C LYS A 24 -1.33 14.75 16.65
N CYS A 25 -1.76 15.71 15.83
CA CYS A 25 -0.92 16.23 14.75
C CYS A 25 0.35 16.95 15.26
N PHE A 26 0.33 17.50 16.47
CA PHE A 26 1.48 18.19 17.07
C PHE A 26 2.34 17.28 17.97
N ILE A 27 1.85 16.09 18.32
CA ILE A 27 2.58 15.12 19.16
C ILE A 27 3.34 14.14 18.26
N PRO A 28 4.67 13.96 18.44
CA PRO A 28 5.41 12.98 17.67
C PRO A 28 4.87 11.57 17.94
N VAL A 29 4.49 10.85 16.87
CA VAL A 29 3.95 9.51 16.97
C VAL A 29 5.04 8.54 17.44
N LYS A 30 4.76 7.80 18.53
CA LYS A 30 5.68 6.79 19.06
C LYS A 30 5.93 5.69 18.02
N ARG A 31 7.20 5.43 17.72
CA ARG A 31 7.63 4.33 16.86
C ARG A 31 7.65 3.01 17.63
N LYS A 32 7.09 1.95 17.05
CA LYS A 32 7.25 0.58 17.58
C LYS A 32 8.57 -0.03 17.15
N SER A 33 9.07 -1.00 17.91
CA SER A 33 10.18 -1.86 17.48
C SER A 33 9.64 -3.03 16.64
N VAL A 34 10.41 -3.44 15.63
CA VAL A 34 10.16 -4.63 14.81
C VAL A 34 11.33 -5.61 14.84
N ALA A 35 12.26 -5.44 15.79
CA ALA A 35 13.39 -6.33 15.97
C ALA A 35 12.92 -7.72 16.38
N GLY A 36 13.43 -8.77 15.72
CA GLY A 36 13.04 -10.17 15.97
C GLY A 36 11.70 -10.59 15.36
N GLU A 37 10.86 -9.66 14.92
CA GLU A 37 9.59 -9.97 14.25
C GLU A 37 9.83 -10.67 12.91
N ILE A 38 8.93 -11.61 12.57
CA ILE A 38 8.96 -12.31 11.28
C ILE A 38 8.22 -11.45 10.26
N VAL A 39 8.93 -10.99 9.23
CA VAL A 39 8.42 -10.12 8.17
C VAL A 39 8.48 -10.86 6.85
N LEU A 40 7.31 -11.07 6.25
CA LEU A 40 7.19 -11.63 4.91
C LEU A 40 7.05 -10.50 3.88
N VAL A 41 7.92 -10.50 2.87
CA VAL A 41 7.90 -9.53 1.77
C VAL A 41 7.72 -10.26 0.44
N THR A 42 6.64 -9.94 -0.28
CA THR A 42 6.37 -10.44 -1.63
C THR A 42 6.94 -9.49 -2.68
N GLY A 43 7.40 -10.02 -3.82
CA GLY A 43 8.03 -9.21 -4.86
C GLY A 43 9.39 -8.65 -4.43
N ALA A 44 10.11 -9.41 -3.59
CA ALA A 44 11.30 -8.93 -2.91
C ALA A 44 12.59 -8.99 -3.76
N ALA A 45 12.57 -9.56 -4.98
CA ALA A 45 13.78 -9.68 -5.79
C ALA A 45 14.23 -8.35 -6.43
N SER A 46 13.35 -7.35 -6.53
CA SER A 46 13.65 -6.09 -7.23
C SER A 46 12.83 -4.90 -6.73
N GLY A 47 13.19 -3.70 -7.22
CA GLY A 47 12.43 -2.47 -7.03
C GLY A 47 12.14 -2.15 -5.56
N ILE A 48 10.89 -1.75 -5.29
CA ILE A 48 10.44 -1.31 -3.97
C ILE A 48 10.42 -2.47 -2.97
N GLY A 49 10.08 -3.69 -3.39
CA GLY A 49 10.04 -4.85 -2.52
C GLY A 49 11.43 -5.18 -1.96
N ARG A 50 12.47 -5.16 -2.81
CA ARG A 50 13.87 -5.31 -2.38
C ARG A 50 14.29 -4.24 -1.37
N LEU A 51 13.94 -2.98 -1.63
CA LEU A 51 14.28 -1.86 -0.73
C LEU A 51 13.55 -1.95 0.62
N ILE A 52 12.28 -2.37 0.63
CA ILE A 52 11.53 -2.63 1.86
C ILE A 52 12.21 -3.74 2.67
N ALA A 53 12.62 -4.83 2.03
CA ALA A 53 13.35 -5.91 2.70
C ALA A 53 14.64 -5.37 3.37
N PHE A 54 15.39 -4.51 2.68
CA PHE A 54 16.58 -3.87 3.27
C PHE A 54 16.27 -2.96 4.45
N GLU A 55 15.20 -2.19 4.40
CA GLU A 55 14.84 -1.35 5.53
C GLU A 55 14.41 -2.20 6.75
N PHE A 56 13.69 -3.30 6.56
CA PHE A 56 13.40 -4.23 7.66
C PHE A 56 14.65 -4.96 8.18
N ALA A 57 15.60 -5.28 7.30
CA ALA A 57 16.90 -5.84 7.72
C ALA A 57 17.66 -4.86 8.64
N LYS A 58 17.66 -3.56 8.32
CA LYS A 58 18.25 -2.52 9.18
C LYS A 58 17.57 -2.43 10.55
N GLN A 59 16.28 -2.77 10.64
CA GLN A 59 15.51 -2.83 11.89
C GLN A 59 15.64 -4.17 12.64
N ARG A 60 16.55 -5.06 12.23
CA ARG A 60 16.82 -6.37 12.87
C ARG A 60 15.63 -7.34 12.84
N SER A 61 14.76 -7.24 11.83
CA SER A 61 13.67 -8.20 11.62
C SER A 61 14.15 -9.49 10.95
N ARG A 62 13.45 -10.61 11.19
CA ARG A 62 13.68 -11.88 10.49
C ARG A 62 12.87 -11.89 9.20
N LEU A 63 13.51 -12.13 8.07
CA LEU A 63 12.91 -11.93 6.75
C LEU A 63 12.54 -13.23 6.06
N VAL A 64 11.32 -13.29 5.54
CA VAL A 64 10.87 -14.31 4.59
C VAL A 64 10.61 -13.59 3.26
N LEU A 65 11.37 -13.93 2.23
CA LEU A 65 11.38 -13.18 0.97
C LEU A 65 10.80 -14.05 -0.14
N TRP A 66 9.73 -13.59 -0.78
CA TRP A 66 9.06 -14.28 -1.88
C TRP A 66 9.20 -13.52 -3.18
N ASP A 67 9.59 -14.22 -4.25
CA ASP A 67 9.58 -13.69 -5.61
C ASP A 67 9.57 -14.83 -6.65
N ILE A 68 9.20 -14.53 -7.89
CA ILE A 68 9.30 -15.47 -9.01
C ILE A 68 10.75 -15.57 -9.52
N ASN A 69 11.54 -14.49 -9.38
CA ASN A 69 12.90 -14.45 -9.85
C ASN A 69 13.87 -15.13 -8.86
N LYS A 70 14.31 -16.33 -9.24
CA LYS A 70 15.23 -17.15 -8.44
C LYS A 70 16.60 -16.53 -8.19
N SER A 71 17.18 -15.78 -9.13
CA SER A 71 18.49 -15.16 -8.94
C SER A 71 18.36 -13.90 -8.08
N GLY A 72 17.42 -13.01 -8.40
CA GLY A 72 17.24 -11.75 -7.67
C GLY A 72 16.80 -11.93 -6.21
N ILE A 73 16.02 -12.98 -5.90
CA ILE A 73 15.62 -13.25 -4.52
C ILE A 73 16.78 -13.78 -3.67
N LYS A 74 17.69 -14.56 -4.28
CA LYS A 74 18.89 -15.05 -3.60
C LYS A 74 19.85 -13.90 -3.31
N GLU A 75 20.10 -13.04 -4.29
CA GLU A 75 20.93 -11.85 -4.13
C GLU A 75 20.38 -10.95 -3.01
N THR A 76 19.07 -10.68 -3.02
CA THR A 76 18.44 -9.87 -1.98
C THR A 76 18.57 -10.50 -0.59
N ALA A 77 18.41 -11.82 -0.48
CA ALA A 77 18.57 -12.52 0.79
C ALA A 77 20.02 -12.47 1.30
N GLU A 78 21.01 -12.63 0.42
CA GLU A 78 22.43 -12.53 0.78
C GLU A 78 22.79 -11.13 1.27
N ASP A 79 22.32 -10.09 0.58
CA ASP A 79 22.52 -8.71 0.99
C ASP A 79 21.85 -8.39 2.33
N CYS A 80 20.65 -8.93 2.59
CA CYS A 80 20.01 -8.82 3.90
C CYS A 80 20.83 -9.53 4.99
N ARG A 81 21.37 -10.72 4.71
CA ARG A 81 22.21 -11.47 5.66
C ARG A 81 23.50 -10.73 6.01
N LYS A 82 24.10 -9.99 5.06
CA LYS A 82 25.26 -9.11 5.32
C LYS A 82 24.95 -8.01 6.35
N LEU A 83 23.68 -7.62 6.50
CA LEU A 83 23.24 -6.69 7.54
C LEU A 83 23.07 -7.36 8.92
N GLY A 84 23.31 -8.68 9.03
CA GLY A 84 23.26 -9.44 10.27
C GLY A 84 21.85 -9.84 10.69
N VAL A 85 20.98 -10.18 9.73
CA VAL A 85 19.64 -10.74 9.98
C VAL A 85 19.44 -12.08 9.28
N GLU A 86 18.52 -12.88 9.80
CA GLU A 86 18.06 -14.09 9.11
C GLU A 86 17.17 -13.70 7.93
N ALA A 87 17.51 -14.17 6.71
CA ALA A 87 16.70 -14.00 5.53
C ALA A 87 16.50 -15.33 4.79
N TYR A 88 15.25 -15.70 4.56
CA TYR A 88 14.84 -16.96 3.93
C TYR A 88 14.20 -16.69 2.56
N PRO A 89 14.92 -16.91 1.45
CA PRO A 89 14.38 -16.73 0.10
C PRO A 89 13.55 -17.95 -0.32
N TYR A 90 12.36 -17.70 -0.86
CA TYR A 90 11.52 -18.70 -1.50
C TYR A 90 11.12 -18.23 -2.90
N VAL A 91 11.24 -19.13 -3.87
CA VAL A 91 10.72 -18.89 -5.21
C VAL A 91 9.24 -19.23 -5.20
N VAL A 92 8.39 -18.21 -5.32
CA VAL A 92 6.94 -18.36 -5.25
C VAL A 92 6.30 -17.58 -6.38
N ASP A 93 5.60 -18.29 -7.26
CA ASP A 93 4.73 -17.66 -8.23
C ASP A 93 3.38 -17.37 -7.58
N CYS A 94 3.12 -16.08 -7.36
CA CYS A 94 1.88 -15.59 -6.78
C CYS A 94 0.68 -15.67 -7.75
N SER A 95 0.91 -15.86 -9.05
CA SER A 95 -0.15 -15.85 -10.08
C SER A 95 -0.86 -17.21 -10.21
N LEU A 96 -0.23 -18.32 -9.81
CA LEU A 96 -0.69 -19.66 -10.17
C LEU A 96 -1.74 -20.26 -9.20
N ARG A 97 -2.99 -20.32 -9.68
CA ARG A 97 -3.96 -21.42 -9.45
C ARG A 97 -5.17 -21.27 -10.40
N GLY A 98 -5.24 -22.12 -11.44
CA GLY A 98 -6.46 -22.38 -12.23
C GLY A 98 -6.77 -21.36 -13.34
N ASN A 99 -6.74 -21.84 -14.59
CA ASN A 99 -7.12 -21.16 -15.84
C ASN A 99 -8.38 -20.29 -15.71
N LEU A 100 -8.33 -19.05 -16.22
CA LEU A 100 -9.49 -18.32 -16.72
C LEU A 100 -9.03 -17.24 -17.72
N GLN A 101 -9.63 -17.29 -18.89
CA GLN A 101 -9.25 -16.63 -20.13
C GLN A 101 -10.04 -15.33 -20.28
N CYS A 102 -9.39 -14.19 -20.01
CA CYS A 102 -9.71 -12.83 -20.48
C CYS A 102 -8.65 -11.86 -19.93
N CYS A 103 -7.96 -11.08 -20.77
CA CYS A 103 -6.84 -10.22 -20.36
C CYS A 103 -7.18 -9.19 -19.26
N ILE A 104 -8.44 -8.73 -19.20
CA ILE A 104 -8.92 -7.81 -18.13
C ILE A 104 -9.09 -8.54 -16.80
N PHE A 105 -9.68 -9.75 -16.83
CA PHE A 105 -9.87 -10.59 -15.65
C PHE A 105 -8.52 -11.09 -15.10
N PHE A 106 -7.59 -11.40 -16.01
CA PHE A 106 -6.25 -11.85 -15.67
C PHE A 106 -5.46 -10.76 -14.94
N SER A 107 -5.42 -9.51 -15.44
CA SER A 107 -4.75 -8.41 -14.75
C SER A 107 -5.38 -8.11 -13.39
N PHE A 108 -6.71 -8.02 -13.32
CA PHE A 108 -7.41 -7.77 -12.05
C PHE A 108 -7.11 -8.85 -11.00
N TRP A 109 -7.25 -10.11 -11.38
CA TRP A 109 -7.07 -11.25 -10.48
C TRP A 109 -5.59 -11.47 -10.12
N SER A 110 -4.66 -11.21 -11.04
CA SER A 110 -3.23 -11.35 -10.79
C SER A 110 -2.70 -10.42 -9.70
N TYR A 111 -3.31 -9.24 -9.50
CA TYR A 111 -2.89 -8.30 -8.44
C TYR A 111 -3.66 -8.41 -7.13
N VAL A 112 -4.93 -8.87 -7.15
CA VAL A 112 -5.78 -8.91 -5.95
C VAL A 112 -5.74 -10.27 -5.27
N LYS A 113 -5.74 -11.36 -6.05
CA LYS A 113 -5.77 -12.73 -5.55
C LYS A 113 -4.58 -13.07 -4.64
N PRO A 114 -3.32 -12.71 -4.97
CA PRO A 114 -2.20 -13.04 -4.10
C PRO A 114 -2.30 -12.38 -2.74
N SER A 115 -2.72 -11.11 -2.71
CA SER A 115 -2.97 -10.35 -1.48
C SER A 115 -4.04 -11.04 -0.63
N LEU A 116 -5.14 -11.46 -1.23
CA LEU A 116 -6.20 -12.18 -0.51
C LEU A 116 -5.74 -13.54 0.03
N GLN A 117 -4.95 -14.29 -0.74
CA GLN A 117 -4.44 -15.60 -0.33
C GLN A 117 -3.43 -15.50 0.81
N THR A 118 -2.50 -14.55 0.72
CA THR A 118 -1.54 -14.30 1.80
C THR A 118 -2.25 -13.86 3.08
N ILE A 119 -3.23 -12.95 2.99
CA ILE A 119 -4.06 -12.58 4.14
C ILE A 119 -4.75 -13.83 4.69
N LYS A 120 -5.44 -14.63 3.87
CA LYS A 120 -6.13 -15.85 4.34
C LYS A 120 -5.18 -16.87 5.00
N ALA A 121 -3.94 -16.95 4.56
CA ALA A 121 -2.95 -17.87 5.12
C ALA A 121 -2.41 -17.42 6.48
N PHE A 122 -2.10 -16.13 6.65
CA PHE A 122 -1.43 -15.62 7.85
C PHE A 122 -2.37 -14.99 8.88
N LEU A 123 -3.52 -14.46 8.44
CA LEU A 123 -4.47 -13.77 9.30
C LEU A 123 -5.00 -14.64 10.46
N PRO A 124 -5.34 -15.94 10.29
CA PRO A 124 -5.82 -16.76 11.40
C PRO A 124 -4.81 -16.88 12.54
N ALA A 125 -3.51 -17.01 12.23
CA ALA A 125 -2.45 -17.06 13.22
C ALA A 125 -2.28 -15.71 13.94
N MET A 126 -2.34 -14.59 13.20
CA MET A 126 -2.31 -13.24 13.78
C MET A 126 -3.53 -13.00 14.69
N MET A 127 -4.71 -13.47 14.31
CA MET A 127 -5.95 -13.37 15.11
C MET A 127 -5.92 -14.21 16.38
N LYS A 128 -5.28 -15.38 16.34
CA LYS A 128 -5.08 -16.24 17.51
C LYS A 128 -4.17 -15.57 18.54
N ASN A 129 -3.09 -14.93 18.09
CA ASN A 129 -2.13 -14.26 18.97
C ASN A 129 -2.50 -12.80 19.27
N ASN A 130 -3.53 -12.27 18.59
CA ASN A 130 -3.90 -10.85 18.57
C ASN A 130 -2.68 -9.93 18.36
N HIS A 131 -1.78 -10.32 17.46
CA HIS A 131 -0.55 -9.59 17.16
C HIS A 131 -0.20 -9.78 15.69
N GLY A 132 0.04 -8.67 15.00
CA GLY A 132 0.44 -8.70 13.60
C GLY A 132 0.37 -7.34 12.94
N HIS A 133 0.92 -7.25 11.74
CA HIS A 133 0.81 -6.06 10.91
C HIS A 133 0.66 -6.45 9.44
N ILE A 134 -0.46 -6.07 8.83
CA ILE A 134 -0.67 -6.26 7.38
C ILE A 134 -0.38 -4.96 6.66
N VAL A 135 0.58 -5.01 5.74
CA VAL A 135 0.98 -3.87 4.92
C VAL A 135 0.60 -4.14 3.47
N SER A 136 -0.23 -3.27 2.89
CA SER A 136 -0.67 -3.38 1.50
C SER A 136 -0.04 -2.27 0.66
N VAL A 137 0.75 -2.65 -0.35
CA VAL A 137 1.33 -1.71 -1.31
C VAL A 137 0.37 -1.56 -2.50
N ALA A 138 -0.42 -0.51 -2.48
CA ALA A 138 -1.36 -0.14 -3.52
C ALA A 138 -0.71 0.85 -4.51
N SER A 139 -1.49 1.81 -5.00
CA SER A 139 -1.11 2.87 -5.94
C SER A 139 -2.06 4.05 -5.73
N PHE A 140 -1.66 5.26 -6.12
CA PHE A 140 -2.59 6.37 -6.30
C PHE A 140 -3.68 6.04 -7.32
N GLY A 141 -3.39 5.15 -8.28
CA GLY A 141 -4.38 4.57 -9.20
C GLY A 141 -5.48 3.74 -8.52
N GLY A 142 -5.42 3.52 -7.20
CA GLY A 142 -6.50 2.95 -6.40
C GLY A 142 -7.36 3.97 -5.66
N LEU A 143 -7.06 5.27 -5.80
CA LEU A 143 -7.84 6.40 -5.28
C LEU A 143 -8.47 7.20 -6.41
N VAL A 144 -7.72 7.39 -7.50
CA VAL A 144 -8.09 8.18 -8.68
C VAL A 144 -7.84 7.34 -9.93
N SER A 145 -8.70 7.44 -10.93
CA SER A 145 -8.51 6.73 -12.21
C SER A 145 -7.63 7.53 -13.16
N THR A 146 -6.93 6.85 -14.07
CA THR A 146 -6.13 7.51 -15.11
C THR A 146 -6.50 6.93 -16.48
N PRO A 147 -6.68 7.76 -17.52
CA PRO A 147 -6.92 7.28 -18.87
C PRO A 147 -5.86 6.25 -19.32
N PHE A 148 -6.27 5.29 -20.14
CA PHE A 148 -5.42 4.21 -20.69
C PHE A 148 -4.88 3.17 -19.68
N LEU A 149 -5.12 3.34 -18.38
CA LEU A 149 -4.71 2.40 -17.32
C LEU A 149 -5.90 1.77 -16.58
N VAL A 150 -7.06 1.65 -17.23
CA VAL A 150 -8.33 1.22 -16.60
C VAL A 150 -8.20 -0.11 -15.84
N SER A 151 -7.58 -1.12 -16.44
CA SER A 151 -7.39 -2.45 -15.82
C SER A 151 -6.45 -2.38 -14.60
N TYR A 152 -5.37 -1.62 -14.71
CA TYR A 152 -4.42 -1.38 -13.63
C TYR A 152 -5.10 -0.64 -12.47
N CYS A 153 -5.75 0.50 -12.74
CA CYS A 153 -6.48 1.28 -11.75
C CYS A 153 -7.54 0.42 -11.05
N SER A 154 -8.37 -0.30 -11.81
CA SER A 154 -9.40 -1.20 -11.26
C SER A 154 -8.84 -2.20 -10.25
N SER A 155 -7.68 -2.81 -10.54
CA SER A 155 -7.00 -3.74 -9.61
C SER A 155 -6.50 -3.05 -8.34
N LYS A 156 -6.06 -1.78 -8.42
CA LYS A 156 -5.58 -1.00 -7.29
C LYS A 156 -6.73 -0.47 -6.43
N PHE A 157 -7.86 -0.12 -7.03
CA PHE A 157 -9.12 0.15 -6.32
C PHE A 157 -9.58 -1.07 -5.54
N ALA A 158 -9.56 -2.26 -6.16
CA ALA A 158 -9.92 -3.49 -5.47
C ALA A 158 -8.98 -3.84 -4.31
N ASN A 159 -7.66 -3.67 -4.48
CA ASN A 159 -6.70 -3.85 -3.39
C ASN A 159 -6.91 -2.86 -2.24
N LEU A 160 -7.21 -1.58 -2.55
CA LEU A 160 -7.52 -0.58 -1.51
C LEU A 160 -8.85 -0.90 -0.81
N GLY A 161 -9.87 -1.29 -1.56
CA GLY A 161 -11.16 -1.73 -1.03
C GLY A 161 -11.02 -2.93 -0.12
N LEU A 162 -10.26 -3.94 -0.54
CA LEU A 162 -9.92 -5.11 0.27
C LEU A 162 -9.24 -4.67 1.58
N HIS A 163 -8.22 -3.79 1.49
CA HIS A 163 -7.51 -3.27 2.65
C HIS A 163 -8.43 -2.59 3.67
N LYS A 164 -9.28 -1.70 3.18
CA LYS A 164 -10.26 -0.99 4.03
C LYS A 164 -11.28 -1.96 4.64
N GLY A 165 -11.74 -2.94 3.85
CA GLY A 165 -12.69 -3.97 4.26
C GLY A 165 -12.19 -4.77 5.46
N PHE A 166 -11.07 -5.48 5.31
CA PHE A 166 -10.58 -6.33 6.42
C PHE A 166 -10.11 -5.50 7.62
N THR A 167 -9.62 -4.27 7.42
CA THR A 167 -9.28 -3.37 8.53
C THR A 167 -10.51 -3.07 9.40
N LYS A 168 -11.67 -2.85 8.77
CA LYS A 168 -12.92 -2.59 9.48
C LYS A 168 -13.48 -3.86 10.13
N GLU A 169 -13.37 -5.01 9.47
CA GLU A 169 -13.71 -6.31 10.06
C GLU A 169 -12.89 -6.59 11.32
N LEU A 170 -11.57 -6.39 11.28
CA LEU A 170 -10.69 -6.56 12.45
C LEU A 170 -11.10 -5.66 13.62
N SER A 171 -11.43 -4.39 13.33
CA SER A 171 -11.92 -3.46 14.34
C SER A 171 -13.26 -3.88 14.93
N THR A 172 -14.16 -4.44 14.13
CA THR A 172 -15.48 -4.91 14.57
C THR A 172 -15.37 -6.16 15.44
N LEU A 173 -14.39 -7.01 15.16
CA LEU A 173 -14.07 -8.21 15.93
C LEU A 173 -13.25 -7.91 17.21
N GLY A 174 -12.96 -6.64 17.51
CA GLY A 174 -12.17 -6.24 18.68
C GLY A 174 -10.71 -6.70 18.63
N LYS A 175 -10.16 -6.94 17.43
CA LYS A 175 -8.78 -7.41 17.23
C LYS A 175 -7.80 -6.24 17.13
N ASP A 176 -7.70 -5.48 18.22
CA ASP A 176 -6.91 -4.23 18.25
C ASP A 176 -5.40 -4.43 18.13
N GLY A 177 -4.89 -5.63 18.38
CA GLY A 177 -3.46 -5.92 18.29
C GLY A 177 -2.96 -6.18 16.87
N ILE A 178 -3.87 -6.35 15.89
CA ILE A 178 -3.53 -6.47 14.47
C ILE A 178 -3.60 -5.09 13.83
N LYS A 179 -2.46 -4.58 13.40
CA LYS A 179 -2.36 -3.27 12.74
C LYS A 179 -2.43 -3.43 11.23
N THR A 180 -2.83 -2.36 10.55
CA THR A 180 -2.92 -2.33 9.08
C THR A 180 -2.33 -1.03 8.56
N THR A 181 -1.58 -1.10 7.46
CA THR A 181 -1.00 0.07 6.77
C THR A 181 -1.16 -0.09 5.26
N CYS A 182 -1.70 0.91 4.57
CA CYS A 182 -1.79 0.93 3.11
C CYS A 182 -0.91 2.04 2.51
N LEU A 183 -0.05 1.69 1.58
CA LEU A 183 0.77 2.64 0.81
C LEU A 183 0.12 2.92 -0.55
N CYS A 184 -0.13 4.19 -0.84
CA CYS A 184 -0.66 4.68 -2.12
C CYS A 184 0.32 5.69 -2.74
N PRO A 185 1.36 5.22 -3.46
CA PRO A 185 2.29 6.11 -4.16
C PRO A 185 1.76 6.47 -5.56
N CYS A 186 2.00 7.69 -6.03
CA CYS A 186 1.66 8.11 -7.40
C CYS A 186 2.56 7.45 -8.45
N PHE A 187 3.80 7.91 -8.59
CA PHE A 187 4.74 7.43 -9.59
C PHE A 187 6.10 7.18 -8.95
N ILE A 188 6.65 6.00 -9.23
CA ILE A 188 7.94 5.56 -8.70
C ILE A 188 8.82 5.28 -9.90
N SER A 189 10.08 5.71 -9.85
CA SER A 189 11.08 5.34 -10.85
C SER A 189 11.36 3.84 -10.75
N THR A 190 10.56 3.01 -11.41
CA THR A 190 10.79 1.57 -11.53
C THR A 190 11.23 1.21 -12.94
N PRO A 191 12.04 0.15 -13.13
CA PRO A 191 12.44 -0.33 -14.47
C PRO A 191 11.27 -0.71 -15.40
N LEU A 192 10.03 -0.78 -14.88
CA LEU A 192 8.82 -1.09 -15.63
C LEU A 192 8.24 0.11 -16.40
N VAL A 193 8.70 1.34 -16.13
CA VAL A 193 8.24 2.58 -16.80
C VAL A 193 9.45 3.47 -17.06
N GLU A 194 10.00 3.42 -18.27
CA GLU A 194 11.05 4.37 -18.68
C GLU A 194 10.45 5.76 -18.91
N ASN A 195 10.94 6.76 -18.16
CA ASN A 195 10.67 8.19 -18.37
C ASN A 195 9.19 8.65 -18.39
N PRO A 196 8.42 8.51 -17.28
CA PRO A 196 7.17 9.28 -17.16
C PRO A 196 7.53 10.76 -16.93
N ARG A 197 7.57 11.55 -18.00
CA ARG A 197 7.68 13.01 -17.89
C ARG A 197 6.33 13.56 -17.49
N SER A 198 6.28 14.19 -16.33
CA SER A 198 5.19 15.06 -15.95
C SER A 198 5.69 16.49 -15.84
N ARG A 199 4.82 17.44 -16.15
CA ARG A 199 5.11 18.87 -16.02
C ARG A 199 4.92 19.37 -14.59
N ILE A 200 4.31 18.58 -13.69
CA ILE A 200 3.76 19.04 -12.39
C ILE A 200 3.98 18.06 -11.22
N ILE A 201 3.90 16.74 -11.44
CA ILE A 201 4.05 15.70 -10.41
C ILE A 201 5.49 15.15 -10.36
N PRO A 202 6.20 15.26 -9.23
CA PRO A 202 7.56 14.75 -9.11
C PRO A 202 7.58 13.22 -9.11
N VAL A 203 8.51 12.63 -9.86
CA VAL A 203 8.77 11.18 -9.82
C VAL A 203 9.45 10.84 -8.49
N LEU A 204 8.88 9.91 -7.73
CA LEU A 204 9.41 9.53 -6.43
C LEU A 204 10.56 8.53 -6.59
N LYS A 205 11.66 8.80 -5.88
CA LYS A 205 12.76 7.86 -5.75
C LYS A 205 12.31 6.63 -4.94
N PRO A 206 12.57 5.40 -5.41
CA PRO A 206 12.17 4.17 -4.71
C PRO A 206 12.62 4.11 -3.25
N GLU A 207 13.81 4.64 -2.93
CA GLU A 207 14.38 4.65 -1.58
C GLU A 207 13.57 5.54 -0.64
N ALA A 208 13.10 6.70 -1.14
CA ALA A 208 12.27 7.61 -0.38
C ALA A 208 10.90 6.98 -0.07
N VAL A 209 10.35 6.21 -1.01
CA VAL A 209 9.10 5.46 -0.81
C VAL A 209 9.27 4.37 0.24
N ALA A 210 10.33 3.56 0.14
CA ALA A 210 10.62 2.52 1.12
C ALA A 210 10.80 3.10 2.53
N LYS A 211 11.58 4.18 2.67
CA LYS A 211 11.78 4.86 3.96
C LYS A 211 10.47 5.42 4.53
N ARG A 212 9.67 6.11 3.71
CA ARG A 212 8.39 6.68 4.17
C ARG A 212 7.36 5.60 4.52
N LEU A 213 7.37 4.48 3.80
CA LEU A 213 6.57 3.31 4.14
C LEU A 213 6.97 2.77 5.52
N MET A 214 8.27 2.58 5.74
CA MET A 214 8.79 2.10 7.02
C MET A 214 8.44 3.03 8.17
N ASP A 215 8.60 4.34 8.00
CA ASP A 215 8.16 5.32 9.00
C ASP A 215 6.67 5.17 9.32
N GLY A 216 5.82 4.98 8.31
CA GLY A 216 4.39 4.76 8.53
C GLY A 216 4.07 3.42 9.19
N ILE A 217 4.79 2.34 8.85
CA ILE A 217 4.66 1.03 9.49
C ILE A 217 5.02 1.12 10.98
N LEU A 218 6.14 1.77 11.30
CA LEU A 218 6.61 1.93 12.68
C LEU A 218 5.67 2.83 13.50
N CYS A 219 4.99 3.77 12.85
CA CYS A 219 4.00 4.65 13.47
C CYS A 219 2.56 4.12 13.40
N ASN A 220 2.33 2.90 12.91
CA ASN A 220 0.99 2.31 12.71
C ASN A 220 0.02 3.21 11.91
N GLN A 221 0.53 3.89 10.88
CA GLN A 221 -0.28 4.75 10.02
C GLN A 221 -1.16 3.90 9.11
N LYS A 222 -2.49 4.03 9.23
CA LYS A 222 -3.44 3.25 8.42
C LYS A 222 -3.28 3.47 6.92
N GLN A 223 -2.95 4.69 6.50
CA GLN A 223 -2.79 5.04 5.09
C GLN A 223 -1.66 6.05 4.89
N ILE A 224 -0.85 5.82 3.85
CA ILE A 224 0.29 6.64 3.45
C ILE A 224 0.12 7.00 1.98
N ILE A 225 -0.17 8.27 1.70
CA ILE A 225 -0.28 8.79 0.33
C ILE A 225 0.99 9.56 -0.01
N MET A 226 1.61 9.26 -1.16
CA MET A 226 2.84 9.94 -1.58
C MET A 226 2.76 10.48 -3.01
N PRO A 227 3.14 11.77 -3.22
CA PRO A 227 3.54 12.76 -2.22
C PRO A 227 2.35 13.33 -1.40
N SER A 228 2.60 13.79 -0.18
CA SER A 228 1.55 14.21 0.78
C SER A 228 0.55 15.26 0.25
N PRO A 229 0.91 16.26 -0.58
CA PRO A 229 -0.05 17.24 -1.11
C PRO A 229 -1.08 16.63 -2.06
N LEU A 230 -0.78 15.49 -2.68
CA LEU A 230 -1.68 14.80 -3.63
C LEU A 230 -2.86 14.11 -2.94
N ALA A 231 -2.86 13.95 -1.61
CA ALA A 231 -4.05 13.53 -0.86
C ALA A 231 -5.22 14.53 -1.03
N MET A 232 -4.94 15.82 -1.25
CA MET A 232 -5.98 16.81 -1.55
C MET A 232 -6.59 16.61 -2.94
N PHE A 233 -5.83 16.08 -3.90
CA PHE A 233 -6.32 15.83 -5.26
C PHE A 233 -7.35 14.70 -5.33
N SER A 234 -7.35 13.72 -4.41
CA SER A 234 -8.43 12.74 -4.38
C SER A 234 -9.79 13.35 -3.98
N LEU A 235 -9.80 14.51 -3.32
CA LEU A 235 -11.04 15.23 -2.99
C LEU A 235 -11.53 16.07 -4.18
N VAL A 236 -10.61 16.54 -5.02
CA VAL A 236 -10.89 17.28 -6.26
C VAL A 236 -11.79 16.45 -7.19
N GLU A 237 -11.55 15.14 -7.32
CA GLU A 237 -12.39 14.25 -8.14
C GLU A 237 -13.81 14.05 -7.57
N ILE A 238 -13.98 14.14 -6.26
CA ILE A 238 -15.29 14.01 -5.60
C ILE A 238 -16.09 15.31 -5.69
N ILE A 239 -15.42 16.46 -5.71
CA ILE A 239 -16.05 17.79 -5.62
C ILE A 239 -16.31 18.41 -6.99
N LEU A 240 -15.43 18.19 -7.98
CA LEU A 240 -15.53 18.83 -9.28
C LEU A 240 -16.53 18.11 -10.20
N PRO A 241 -17.38 18.87 -10.92
CA PRO A 241 -18.23 18.30 -11.95
C PRO A 241 -17.38 17.74 -13.10
N GLU A 242 -17.88 16.69 -13.75
CA GLU A 242 -17.16 15.89 -14.75
C GLU A 242 -16.47 16.73 -15.85
N ARG A 243 -17.11 17.78 -16.35
CA ARG A 243 -16.52 18.66 -17.38
C ARG A 243 -15.30 19.44 -16.88
N ALA A 244 -15.34 19.90 -15.62
CA ALA A 244 -14.23 20.60 -15.00
C ALA A 244 -13.11 19.61 -14.66
N LEU A 245 -13.46 18.37 -14.29
CA LEU A 245 -12.51 17.29 -14.12
C LEU A 245 -11.78 16.97 -15.42
N VAL A 246 -12.48 16.79 -16.53
CA VAL A 246 -11.86 16.54 -17.85
C VAL A 246 -10.97 17.70 -18.29
N ALA A 247 -11.34 18.95 -18.00
CA ALA A 247 -10.51 20.11 -18.29
C ALA A 247 -9.26 20.16 -17.38
N PHE A 248 -9.42 19.86 -16.09
CA PHE A 248 -8.33 19.78 -15.12
C PHE A 248 -7.38 18.63 -15.43
N GLU A 249 -7.93 17.47 -15.75
CA GLU A 249 -7.21 16.33 -16.29
C GLU A 249 -6.44 16.81 -17.50
N LYS A 250 -7.00 17.44 -18.54
CA LYS A 250 -6.20 17.90 -19.70
C LYS A 250 -5.03 18.84 -19.34
N ILE A 251 -5.14 19.64 -18.28
CA ILE A 251 -4.06 20.50 -17.78
C ILE A 251 -2.99 19.68 -17.04
N VAL A 252 -3.41 18.65 -16.32
CA VAL A 252 -2.56 17.72 -15.55
C VAL A 252 -2.08 16.53 -16.41
N THR A 253 -2.73 16.26 -17.54
CA THR A 253 -2.64 15.02 -18.32
C THR A 253 -1.29 14.95 -18.95
N PHE A 254 -0.63 13.87 -18.58
CA PHE A 254 0.63 13.42 -19.07
C PHE A 254 0.47 12.93 -20.51
N THR A 255 1.35 13.37 -21.39
CA THR A 255 1.68 12.61 -22.60
C THR A 255 2.49 11.40 -22.16
N LEU A 256 1.84 10.26 -21.90
CA LEU A 256 2.54 8.98 -21.83
C LEU A 256 2.72 8.51 -23.28
N ASP A 257 3.94 8.66 -23.80
CA ASP A 257 4.33 8.11 -25.10
C ASP A 257 4.38 6.57 -24.98
N MET A 258 3.26 5.91 -25.26
CA MET A 258 3.11 4.45 -25.12
C MET A 258 3.37 3.70 -26.43
N THR A 259 4.12 4.27 -27.37
CA THR A 259 4.42 3.66 -28.68
C THR A 259 5.35 2.43 -28.63
N LYS A 260 5.69 1.89 -27.44
CA LYS A 260 6.62 0.76 -27.28
C LYS A 260 6.26 -0.25 -26.18
N GLN A 261 4.98 -0.61 -26.04
CA GLN A 261 4.59 -1.80 -25.26
C GLN A 261 3.82 -2.80 -26.14
N GLU A 262 4.49 -3.30 -27.18
CA GLU A 262 4.23 -4.62 -27.78
C GLU A 262 5.34 -5.58 -27.34
#